data_AF-A0ABD0ZYR6-F1
#
_entry.id   AF-A0ABD0ZYR6-F1
#
_cell.length_a   1.000
_cell.length_b   1.000
_cell.length_c   1.000
_cell.angle_alpha   90.00
_cell.angle_beta   90.00
_cell.angle_gamma   90.00
#
_symmetry.space_group_name_H-M   'P 1'
#
loop_
_entity.id
_entity.type
_entity.pdbx_description
1 polymer ?
#
loop_
_entity_poly.entity_id
_entity_poly.type
_entity_poly.pdbx_seq_one_letter_code
_entity_poly.pdbx_strand_id
1 'polypeptide(L)'
;MDRLSQLPEALLLKILSLLPAKDVVLTMVLSKRWELLWMLVPKLVYDDSYQDFEYGRFSRFVDRSLALHEAPVLDALHFNLGKTCGTGDIRVWIKTVDKRCLRELVIEIDNKSRVLLPRSLYTCCETLVTLKLNNAVLVDVTSLSFPSLKNLSLVSIKYPGDELIIMLLSSCPVLEDLVVKRCANDNVTILNVRVSSLKCFKITNMDVDFGVVIDAPSLECLDIVEYRSEFCVIENSMTKIVEASVCISCAQTQQLLGSISSVERLYLCIPSAKNAYPVGSVFDCLERLTLCTCETVWLDLLMCVLRDSPKLRALKFVQDHDLRPHEPRPSWNEPIAVPECLLTSLETLEWVKYEGTEEEKEVVAFILRNGSCLKKVTISSKSTDLDKKLEMLKELSLLFRRSPTCQLAFN
;
A
#
# COMPACT_ATOMS: atom_id res chain seq x y z
N MET A 1 -35.43 16.51 25.59
CA MET A 1 -34.21 17.12 26.12
C MET A 1 -33.16 17.11 25.02
N ASP A 2 -32.56 18.25 24.71
CA ASP A 2 -31.42 18.30 23.81
C ASP A 2 -30.19 17.76 24.56
N ARG A 3 -29.78 16.54 24.19
CA ARG A 3 -28.63 15.86 24.79
C ARG A 3 -27.30 16.34 24.21
N LEU A 4 -27.31 16.96 23.02
CA LEU A 4 -26.10 17.42 22.33
C LEU A 4 -25.59 18.74 22.93
N SER A 5 -26.49 19.65 23.30
CA SER A 5 -26.09 20.90 23.98
C SER A 5 -25.48 20.70 25.37
N GLN A 6 -25.66 19.53 25.99
CA GLN A 6 -25.04 19.19 27.27
C GLN A 6 -23.59 18.70 27.15
N LEU A 7 -23.11 18.41 25.94
CA LEU A 7 -21.75 17.92 25.74
C LEU A 7 -20.71 19.05 25.90
N PRO A 8 -19.51 18.75 26.44
CA PRO A 8 -18.36 19.63 26.40
C PRO A 8 -17.99 20.03 24.98
N GLU A 9 -17.51 21.25 24.82
CA GLU A 9 -17.06 21.81 23.53
C GLU A 9 -16.05 20.92 22.81
N ALA A 10 -15.05 20.39 23.51
CA ALA A 10 -14.06 19.49 22.94
C ALA A 10 -14.67 18.23 22.30
N LEU A 11 -15.75 17.67 22.89
CA LEU A 11 -16.46 16.53 22.31
C LEU A 11 -17.29 16.94 21.10
N LEU A 12 -17.90 18.13 21.12
CA LEU A 12 -18.64 18.65 19.97
C LEU A 12 -17.72 18.91 18.78
N LEU A 13 -16.55 19.52 18.99
CA LEU A 13 -15.55 19.71 17.93
C LEU A 13 -15.06 18.37 17.37
N LYS A 14 -14.89 17.35 18.21
CA LYS A 14 -14.54 16.00 17.77
C LYS A 14 -15.65 15.35 16.93
N ILE A 15 -16.91 15.53 17.31
CA ILE A 15 -18.07 15.05 16.53
C ILE A 15 -18.13 15.78 15.18
N LEU A 16 -18.03 17.11 15.18
CA LEU A 16 -18.04 17.93 13.96
C LEU A 16 -16.88 17.59 13.02
N SER A 17 -15.70 17.23 13.55
CA SER A 17 -14.52 16.82 12.77
C SER A 17 -14.73 15.51 11.97
N LEU A 18 -15.82 14.78 12.23
CA LEU A 18 -16.20 13.58 11.47
C LEU A 18 -17.12 13.89 10.29
N LEU A 19 -17.60 15.14 10.17
CA LEU A 19 -18.56 15.56 9.16
C LEU A 19 -17.88 16.35 8.03
N PRO A 20 -18.42 16.32 6.80
CA PRO A 20 -18.02 17.22 5.74
C PRO A 20 -18.20 18.69 6.15
N ALA A 21 -17.33 19.58 5.68
CA ALA A 21 -17.33 21.00 6.04
C ALA A 21 -18.69 21.68 5.76
N LYS A 22 -19.41 21.23 4.72
CA LYS A 22 -20.77 21.71 4.41
C LYS A 22 -21.73 21.46 5.57
N ASP A 23 -21.75 20.24 6.09
CA ASP A 23 -22.65 19.84 7.18
C ASP A 23 -22.23 20.52 8.49
N VAL A 24 -20.92 20.66 8.71
CA VAL A 24 -20.36 21.43 9.84
C VAL A 24 -20.86 22.87 9.80
N VAL A 25 -20.77 23.56 8.67
CA VAL A 25 -21.26 24.95 8.54
C VAL A 25 -22.78 25.01 8.72
N LEU A 26 -23.54 24.03 8.21
CA LEU A 26 -24.99 23.99 8.40
C LEU A 26 -25.40 23.89 9.88
N THR A 27 -24.56 23.37 10.76
CA THR A 27 -24.86 23.34 12.20
C THR A 27 -24.98 24.73 12.82
N MET A 28 -24.47 25.79 12.17
CA MET A 28 -24.55 27.16 12.69
C MET A 28 -25.99 27.63 12.97
N VAL A 29 -26.98 27.08 12.26
CA VAL A 29 -28.40 27.47 12.41
C VAL A 29 -29.05 26.85 13.66
N LEU A 30 -28.39 25.91 14.33
CA LEU A 30 -28.96 25.19 15.49
C LEU A 30 -29.01 26.07 16.74
N SER A 31 -27.98 26.89 16.99
CA SER A 31 -27.96 27.90 18.07
C SER A 31 -26.73 28.80 17.95
N LYS A 32 -26.72 29.91 18.70
CA LYS A 32 -25.54 30.80 18.84
C LYS A 32 -24.25 30.07 19.25
N ARG A 33 -24.36 28.98 20.03
CA ARG A 33 -23.17 28.18 20.40
C ARG A 33 -22.60 27.46 19.18
N TRP A 34 -23.46 26.86 18.37
CA TRP A 34 -23.04 26.12 17.17
C TRP A 34 -22.52 27.06 16.07
N GLU A 35 -23.03 28.29 16.01
CA GLU A 35 -22.50 29.37 15.18
C GLU A 35 -21.01 29.66 15.44
N LEU A 36 -20.54 29.52 16.68
CA LEU A 36 -19.12 29.68 17.01
C LEU A 36 -18.33 28.38 16.84
N LEU A 37 -18.92 27.23 17.21
CA LEU A 37 -18.22 25.95 17.20
C LEU A 37 -17.72 25.54 15.81
N TRP A 38 -18.50 25.78 14.75
CA TRP A 38 -18.11 25.38 13.40
C TRP A 38 -16.83 26.10 12.93
N MET A 39 -16.59 27.34 13.40
CA MET A 39 -15.39 28.12 13.09
C MET A 39 -14.13 27.63 13.80
N LEU A 40 -14.27 26.75 14.80
CA LEU A 40 -13.19 26.22 15.63
C LEU A 40 -12.86 24.75 15.35
N VAL A 41 -13.52 24.13 14.36
CA VAL A 41 -13.32 22.71 14.04
C VAL A 41 -11.90 22.48 13.49
N PRO A 42 -11.08 21.64 14.14
CA PRO A 42 -9.67 21.48 13.75
C PRO A 42 -9.47 20.67 12.47
N LYS A 43 -10.49 19.94 12.01
CA LYS A 43 -10.46 19.15 10.78
C LYS A 43 -11.53 19.61 9.81
N LEU A 44 -11.11 19.97 8.61
CA LEU A 44 -11.99 20.42 7.53
C LEU A 44 -11.89 19.48 6.33
N VAL A 45 -13.04 18.98 5.88
CA VAL A 45 -13.15 18.12 4.69
C VAL A 45 -14.07 18.80 3.68
N TYR A 46 -13.49 19.31 2.59
CA TYR A 46 -14.22 19.92 1.48
C TYR A 46 -14.31 18.92 0.34
N ASP A 47 -15.54 18.64 -0.09
CA ASP A 47 -15.80 17.61 -1.09
C ASP A 47 -16.78 18.12 -2.16
N ASP A 48 -16.27 18.18 -3.40
CA ASP A 48 -16.96 18.67 -4.60
C ASP A 48 -17.82 17.58 -5.27
N SER A 49 -17.71 16.31 -4.84
CA SER A 49 -18.53 15.21 -5.38
C SER A 49 -20.02 15.36 -5.04
N TYR A 50 -20.35 16.18 -4.04
CA TYR A 50 -21.71 16.43 -3.58
C TYR A 50 -22.46 17.52 -4.37
N GLN A 51 -21.90 18.08 -5.45
CA GLN A 51 -22.53 19.22 -6.16
C GLN A 51 -23.03 18.90 -7.59
N ASP A 52 -24.29 19.26 -7.81
CA ASP A 52 -24.93 19.39 -9.11
C ASP A 52 -24.49 20.69 -9.82
N PHE A 53 -23.85 20.50 -10.97
CA PHE A 53 -23.81 21.31 -12.21
C PHE A 53 -23.46 22.82 -12.22
N GLU A 54 -23.36 23.56 -11.10
CA GLU A 54 -22.94 24.98 -11.14
C GLU A 54 -21.45 25.20 -10.86
N TYR A 55 -20.71 25.56 -11.92
CA TYR A 55 -19.30 25.92 -11.86
C TYR A 55 -19.03 27.04 -10.82
N GLY A 56 -18.07 26.81 -9.92
CA GLY A 56 -17.58 27.79 -8.95
C GLY A 56 -18.47 28.02 -7.73
N ARG A 57 -19.59 27.31 -7.54
CA ARG A 57 -20.36 27.35 -6.29
C ARG A 57 -19.59 26.72 -5.14
N PHE A 58 -18.95 25.58 -5.40
CA PHE A 58 -18.05 24.92 -4.46
C PHE A 58 -16.88 25.84 -4.08
N SER A 59 -16.16 26.40 -5.06
CA SER A 59 -15.01 27.26 -4.75
C SER A 59 -15.38 28.46 -3.88
N ARG A 60 -16.50 29.13 -4.19
CA ARG A 60 -17.03 30.23 -3.37
C ARG A 60 -17.41 29.80 -1.95
N PHE A 61 -17.89 28.58 -1.77
CA PHE A 61 -18.17 28.04 -0.44
C PHE A 61 -16.87 27.82 0.34
N VAL A 62 -15.87 27.18 -0.27
CA VAL A 62 -14.57 26.94 0.35
C VAL A 62 -13.90 28.27 0.73
N ASP A 63 -13.88 29.24 -0.19
CA ASP A 63 -13.31 30.57 0.06
C ASP A 63 -13.92 31.24 1.30
N ARG A 64 -15.26 31.27 1.38
CA ARG A 64 -15.98 31.88 2.51
C ARG A 64 -15.77 31.10 3.80
N SER A 65 -15.80 29.77 3.72
CA SER A 65 -15.63 28.89 4.86
C SER A 65 -14.23 29.06 5.47
N LEU A 66 -13.17 29.01 4.66
CA LEU A 66 -11.79 29.21 5.11
C LEU A 66 -11.53 30.63 5.62
N ALA A 67 -12.13 31.65 5.00
CA ALA A 67 -11.99 33.04 5.43
C ALA A 67 -12.61 33.30 6.82
N LEU A 68 -13.73 32.65 7.11
CA LEU A 68 -14.45 32.77 8.39
C LEU A 68 -13.95 31.80 9.46
N HIS A 69 -13.19 30.78 9.07
CA HIS A 69 -12.66 29.82 10.04
C HIS A 69 -11.65 30.51 10.96
N GLU A 70 -11.69 30.25 12.27
CA GLU A 70 -10.88 30.95 13.28
C GLU A 70 -9.94 30.02 14.06
N ALA A 71 -9.99 28.70 13.83
CA ALA A 71 -9.12 27.78 14.54
C ALA A 71 -7.63 28.15 14.37
N PRO A 72 -6.87 28.31 15.47
CA PRO A 72 -5.46 28.70 15.42
C PRO A 72 -4.56 27.56 14.91
N VAL A 73 -5.01 26.31 15.11
CA VAL A 73 -4.34 25.10 14.63
C VAL A 73 -5.35 24.30 13.81
N LEU A 74 -4.96 23.95 12.59
CA LEU A 74 -5.68 23.00 11.74
C LEU A 74 -4.96 21.65 11.80
N ASP A 75 -5.62 20.65 12.37
CA ASP A 75 -5.11 19.29 12.41
C ASP A 75 -5.13 18.66 11.01
N ALA A 76 -6.20 18.87 10.24
CA ALA A 76 -6.33 18.28 8.91
C ALA A 76 -7.16 19.14 7.96
N LEU A 77 -6.70 19.26 6.72
CA LEU A 77 -7.41 19.89 5.63
C LEU A 77 -7.44 18.96 4.42
N HIS A 78 -8.65 18.50 4.09
CA HIS A 78 -8.87 17.55 3.00
C HIS A 78 -9.69 18.20 1.89
N PHE A 79 -9.21 18.06 0.66
CA PHE A 79 -9.85 18.53 -0.55
C PHE A 79 -10.12 17.35 -1.48
N ASN A 80 -11.38 16.98 -1.64
CA ASN A 80 -11.84 16.04 -2.67
C ASN A 80 -12.43 16.87 -3.81
N LEU A 81 -11.65 17.10 -4.85
CA LEU A 81 -11.91 18.05 -5.92
C LEU A 81 -12.38 17.33 -7.16
N GLY A 82 -13.53 17.75 -7.69
CA GLY A 82 -14.07 17.28 -8.95
C GLY A 82 -13.61 18.13 -10.13
N LYS A 83 -14.48 18.21 -11.15
CA LYS A 83 -14.18 18.94 -12.40
C LYS A 83 -14.25 20.46 -12.26
N THR A 84 -14.80 20.98 -11.15
CA THR A 84 -15.14 22.40 -11.05
C THR A 84 -14.03 23.27 -10.47
N CYS A 85 -12.98 22.66 -9.90
CA CYS A 85 -11.92 23.35 -9.19
C CYS A 85 -10.62 23.43 -10.01
N GLY A 86 -9.97 24.58 -9.97
CA GLY A 86 -8.72 24.82 -10.69
C GLY A 86 -7.53 25.19 -9.80
N THR A 87 -6.36 25.34 -10.42
CA THR A 87 -5.11 25.78 -9.77
C THR A 87 -5.24 27.11 -9.03
N GLY A 88 -6.07 28.02 -9.57
CA GLY A 88 -6.33 29.32 -8.95
C GLY A 88 -6.98 29.20 -7.58
N ASP A 89 -7.96 28.31 -7.45
CA ASP A 89 -8.70 28.09 -6.21
C ASP A 89 -7.79 27.49 -5.13
N ILE A 90 -7.07 26.40 -5.47
CA ILE A 90 -6.12 25.73 -4.56
C ILE A 90 -5.07 26.73 -4.07
N ARG A 91 -4.59 27.63 -4.94
CA ARG A 91 -3.63 28.68 -4.55
C ARG A 91 -4.18 29.60 -3.47
N VAL A 92 -5.45 30.00 -3.57
CA VAL A 92 -6.10 30.86 -2.56
C VAL A 92 -6.28 30.10 -1.26
N TRP A 93 -6.75 28.85 -1.32
CA TRP A 93 -7.02 28.04 -0.13
C TRP A 93 -5.77 27.74 0.68
N ILE A 94 -4.69 27.28 0.01
CA ILE A 94 -3.42 26.98 0.68
C ILE A 94 -2.84 28.23 1.34
N LYS A 95 -2.90 29.39 0.66
CA LYS A 95 -2.45 30.66 1.26
C LYS A 95 -3.28 31.09 2.47
N THR A 96 -4.56 30.74 2.52
CA THR A 96 -5.46 31.12 3.62
C THR A 96 -5.16 30.33 4.90
N VAL A 97 -4.57 29.14 4.77
CA VAL A 97 -4.27 28.25 5.90
C VAL A 97 -2.78 28.24 6.29
N ASP A 98 -1.94 28.95 5.55
CA ASP A 98 -0.48 29.08 5.77
C ASP A 98 -0.10 29.38 7.23
N LYS A 99 -0.88 30.22 7.92
CA LYS A 99 -0.61 30.64 9.30
C LYS A 99 -1.21 29.72 10.38
N ARG A 100 -1.81 28.59 10.01
CA ARG A 100 -2.67 27.77 10.90
C ARG A 100 -2.03 26.46 11.35
N CYS A 101 -0.69 26.37 11.34
CA CYS A 101 0.07 25.19 11.81
C CYS A 101 -0.50 23.85 11.28
N LEU A 102 -0.79 23.80 9.97
CA LEU A 102 -1.42 22.65 9.33
C LEU A 102 -0.57 21.38 9.52
N ARG A 103 -1.17 20.29 10.01
CA ARG A 103 -0.48 19.01 10.22
C ARG A 103 -0.73 17.98 9.12
N GLU A 104 -1.93 17.95 8.55
CA GLU A 104 -2.27 17.03 7.48
C GLU A 104 -2.95 17.75 6.32
N LEU A 105 -2.42 17.54 5.12
CA LEU A 105 -2.98 18.06 3.87
C LEU A 105 -3.22 16.90 2.91
N VAL A 106 -4.48 16.78 2.47
CA VAL A 106 -4.90 15.78 1.47
C VAL A 106 -5.55 16.51 0.32
N ILE A 107 -5.06 16.30 -0.90
CA ILE A 107 -5.63 16.83 -2.13
C ILE A 107 -5.88 15.65 -3.07
N GLU A 108 -7.14 15.28 -3.22
CA GLU A 108 -7.61 14.25 -4.12
C GLU A 108 -8.36 14.89 -5.29
N ILE A 109 -7.90 14.65 -6.52
CA ILE A 109 -8.50 15.24 -7.71
C ILE A 109 -9.15 14.13 -8.55
N ASP A 110 -10.47 14.05 -8.52
CA ASP A 110 -11.27 13.18 -9.40
C ASP A 110 -11.65 13.92 -10.68
N ASN A 111 -10.66 14.15 -11.54
CA ASN A 111 -10.83 14.80 -12.82
C ASN A 111 -10.11 14.04 -13.92
N LYS A 112 -10.62 14.13 -15.16
CA LYS A 112 -9.98 13.56 -16.35
C LYS A 112 -8.59 14.15 -16.59
N SER A 113 -8.39 15.42 -16.24
CA SER A 113 -7.11 16.12 -16.36
C SER A 113 -6.52 16.42 -14.99
N ARG A 114 -5.20 16.25 -14.86
CA ARG A 114 -4.44 16.64 -13.67
C ARG A 114 -4.49 18.15 -13.45
N VAL A 115 -4.55 18.58 -12.19
CA VAL A 115 -4.54 20.01 -11.82
C VAL A 115 -3.13 20.43 -11.42
N LEU A 116 -2.68 21.58 -11.90
CA LEU A 116 -1.39 22.16 -11.53
C LEU A 116 -1.45 22.66 -10.08
N LEU A 117 -0.57 22.18 -9.21
CA LEU A 117 -0.51 22.59 -7.82
C LEU A 117 0.32 23.88 -7.67
N PRO A 118 -0.14 24.84 -6.87
CA PRO A 118 0.53 26.13 -6.73
C PRO A 118 1.83 26.00 -5.94
N ARG A 119 2.80 26.87 -6.25
CA ARG A 119 4.08 26.95 -5.50
C ARG A 119 3.92 27.18 -4.00
N SER A 120 2.81 27.79 -3.57
CA SER A 120 2.51 28.00 -2.15
C SER A 120 2.42 26.68 -1.38
N LEU A 121 2.11 25.55 -2.03
CA LEU A 121 2.11 24.24 -1.37
C LEU A 121 3.45 23.92 -0.69
N TYR A 122 4.56 24.36 -1.28
CA TYR A 122 5.91 24.06 -0.83
C TYR A 122 6.44 24.99 0.26
N THR A 123 5.79 26.14 0.46
CA THR A 123 6.25 27.18 1.39
C THR A 123 5.46 27.21 2.69
N CYS A 124 4.31 26.53 2.75
CA CYS A 124 3.30 26.74 3.81
C CYS A 124 3.31 25.70 4.94
N CYS A 125 4.36 24.88 5.06
CA CYS A 125 4.22 23.53 5.62
C CYS A 125 5.33 23.11 6.60
N GLU A 126 5.87 24.03 7.40
CA GLU A 126 6.88 23.68 8.44
C GLU A 126 6.35 22.65 9.45
N THR A 127 5.06 22.73 9.79
CA THR A 127 4.38 21.85 10.74
C THR A 127 3.74 20.63 10.10
N LEU A 128 3.81 20.51 8.76
CA LEU A 128 3.09 19.48 8.03
C LEU A 128 3.75 18.12 8.28
N VAL A 129 2.95 17.19 8.80
CA VAL A 129 3.35 15.81 9.12
C VAL A 129 2.93 14.84 8.02
N THR A 130 1.79 15.10 7.38
CA THR A 130 1.22 14.23 6.34
C THR A 130 0.84 15.04 5.10
N LEU A 131 1.35 14.63 3.95
CA LEU A 131 1.00 15.18 2.64
C LEU A 131 0.55 14.06 1.72
N LYS A 132 -0.69 14.13 1.23
CA LYS A 132 -1.22 13.20 0.24
C LYS A 132 -1.72 13.94 -0.98
N LEU A 133 -1.16 13.61 -2.13
CA LEU A 133 -1.50 14.22 -3.41
C LEU A 133 -1.94 13.12 -4.38
N ASN A 134 -3.07 13.34 -5.03
CA ASN A 134 -3.57 12.44 -6.06
C ASN A 134 -3.94 13.23 -7.33
N ASN A 135 -3.47 12.74 -8.47
CA ASN A 135 -3.83 13.20 -9.82
C ASN A 135 -3.52 14.69 -10.07
N ALA A 136 -2.27 15.08 -9.75
CA ALA A 136 -1.80 16.47 -9.78
C ALA A 136 -0.54 16.67 -10.63
N VAL A 137 -0.27 17.91 -11.03
CA VAL A 137 0.99 18.33 -11.66
C VAL A 137 1.73 19.24 -10.69
N LEU A 138 2.97 18.89 -10.35
CA LEU A 138 3.84 19.75 -9.55
C LEU A 138 4.42 20.89 -10.41
N VAL A 139 4.76 22.01 -9.77
CA VAL A 139 5.34 23.17 -10.44
C VAL A 139 6.82 23.25 -10.11
N ASP A 140 7.60 23.70 -11.09
CA ASP A 140 9.04 23.87 -10.93
C ASP A 140 9.38 24.97 -9.91
N VAL A 141 10.35 24.66 -9.05
CA VAL A 141 10.77 25.44 -7.89
C VAL A 141 12.23 25.22 -7.56
N THR A 142 12.86 26.24 -6.99
CA THR A 142 14.28 26.25 -6.64
C THR A 142 14.57 25.77 -5.21
N SER A 143 13.57 25.72 -4.34
CA SER A 143 13.73 25.29 -2.95
C SER A 143 12.44 24.69 -2.39
N LEU A 144 12.58 23.58 -1.68
CA LEU A 144 11.51 22.87 -0.98
C LEU A 144 11.90 22.72 0.50
N SER A 145 10.93 22.74 1.41
CA SER A 145 11.20 22.46 2.83
C SER A 145 9.99 21.80 3.48
N PHE A 146 10.19 20.58 3.96
CA PHE A 146 9.19 19.79 4.67
C PHE A 146 9.81 19.17 5.93
N PRO A 147 10.24 20.01 6.91
CA PRO A 147 11.08 19.58 8.01
C PRO A 147 10.40 18.61 8.99
N SER A 148 9.06 18.63 9.07
CA SER A 148 8.26 17.79 9.96
C SER A 148 7.54 16.64 9.25
N LEU A 149 7.73 16.49 7.94
CA LEU A 149 6.93 15.58 7.13
C LEU A 149 7.37 14.13 7.34
N LYS A 150 6.45 13.32 7.86
CA LYS A 150 6.63 11.90 8.15
C LYS A 150 5.97 11.01 7.11
N ASN A 151 4.82 11.44 6.58
CA ASN A 151 4.02 10.64 5.66
C ASN A 151 3.85 11.37 4.32
N LEU A 152 4.32 10.78 3.24
CA LEU A 152 4.18 11.31 1.90
C LEU A 152 3.49 10.28 0.99
N SER A 153 2.38 10.69 0.36
CA SER A 153 1.68 9.89 -0.64
C SER A 153 1.57 10.65 -1.95
N LEU A 154 2.09 10.06 -3.02
CA LEU A 154 2.15 10.62 -4.37
C LEU A 154 1.47 9.63 -5.32
N VAL A 155 0.24 9.93 -5.71
CA VAL A 155 -0.58 9.09 -6.58
C VAL A 155 -0.83 9.81 -7.91
N SER A 156 -0.43 9.21 -9.03
CA SER A 156 -0.63 9.76 -10.39
C SER A 156 -0.12 11.21 -10.54
N ILE A 157 1.09 11.48 -10.06
CA ILE A 157 1.70 12.82 -10.08
C ILE A 157 2.53 13.03 -11.35
N LYS A 158 2.44 14.22 -11.96
CA LYS A 158 3.37 14.67 -13.00
C LYS A 158 4.36 15.67 -12.44
N TYR A 159 5.61 15.55 -12.85
CA TYR A 159 6.71 16.40 -12.41
C TYR A 159 7.21 17.26 -13.58
N PRO A 160 7.67 18.48 -13.37
CA PRO A 160 8.33 19.25 -14.43
C PRO A 160 9.61 18.56 -14.96
N GLY A 161 10.24 17.71 -14.15
CA GLY A 161 11.35 16.82 -14.50
C GLY A 161 11.74 15.92 -13.32
N ASP A 162 12.62 14.95 -13.57
CA ASP A 162 13.05 13.93 -12.59
C ASP A 162 13.79 14.54 -11.39
N GLU A 163 14.43 15.70 -11.56
CA GLU A 163 15.15 16.40 -10.49
C GLU A 163 14.24 16.83 -9.33
N LEU A 164 12.97 17.14 -9.61
CA LEU A 164 12.06 17.65 -8.58
C LEU A 164 11.62 16.59 -7.58
N ILE A 165 11.49 15.33 -8.00
CA ILE A 165 11.17 14.26 -7.04
C ILE A 165 12.37 13.98 -6.13
N ILE A 166 13.59 14.04 -6.66
CA ILE A 166 14.83 13.92 -5.87
C ILE A 166 14.93 15.08 -4.87
N MET A 167 14.64 16.31 -5.32
CA MET A 167 14.62 17.49 -4.46
C MET A 167 13.53 17.39 -3.38
N LEU A 168 12.33 16.90 -3.73
CA LEU A 168 11.22 16.73 -2.81
C LEU A 168 11.59 15.74 -1.69
N LEU A 169 12.10 14.57 -2.05
CA LEU A 169 12.48 13.54 -1.08
C LEU A 169 13.65 13.99 -0.19
N SER A 170 14.65 14.67 -0.75
CA SER A 170 15.78 15.20 0.04
C SER A 170 15.38 16.35 0.98
N SER A 171 14.24 17.00 0.72
CA SER A 171 13.69 18.07 1.57
C SER A 171 12.81 17.58 2.72
N CYS A 172 12.70 16.25 2.91
CA CYS A 172 11.90 15.60 3.96
C CYS A 172 12.80 14.79 4.92
N PRO A 173 13.55 15.44 5.83
CA PRO A 173 14.59 14.78 6.63
C PRO A 173 14.08 13.77 7.67
N VAL A 174 12.80 13.80 8.00
CA VAL A 174 12.15 12.92 8.99
C VAL A 174 11.08 12.03 8.37
N LEU A 175 11.12 11.82 7.05
CA LEU A 175 10.14 11.01 6.32
C LEU A 175 10.22 9.55 6.77
N GLU A 176 9.12 9.00 7.29
CA GLU A 176 9.01 7.63 7.79
C GLU A 176 8.24 6.73 6.81
N ASP A 177 7.21 7.26 6.15
CA ASP A 177 6.32 6.51 5.26
C ASP A 177 6.19 7.18 3.88
N LEU A 178 6.54 6.45 2.83
CA LEU A 178 6.43 6.89 1.44
C LEU A 178 5.55 5.94 0.62
N VAL A 179 4.51 6.48 -0.01
CA VAL A 179 3.65 5.76 -0.94
C VAL A 179 3.71 6.43 -2.31
N VAL A 180 4.13 5.69 -3.33
CA VAL A 180 4.18 6.16 -4.72
C VAL A 180 3.32 5.24 -5.58
N LYS A 181 2.24 5.76 -6.14
CA LYS A 181 1.43 5.03 -7.12
C LYS A 181 1.52 5.71 -8.47
N ARG A 182 2.17 5.05 -9.41
CA ARG A 182 2.38 5.51 -10.76
C ARG A 182 1.27 4.98 -11.65
N CYS A 183 0.69 5.87 -12.45
CA CYS A 183 -0.40 5.56 -13.37
C CYS A 183 0.04 5.86 -14.80
N ALA A 184 -0.65 5.32 -15.80
CA ALA A 184 -0.31 5.54 -17.20
C ALA A 184 -0.08 7.03 -17.55
N ASN A 185 0.94 7.28 -18.37
CA ASN A 185 1.43 8.61 -18.74
C ASN A 185 2.07 9.36 -17.57
N ASP A 186 2.71 8.64 -16.65
CA ASP A 186 3.69 9.21 -15.72
C ASP A 186 4.92 9.63 -16.52
N ASN A 187 5.69 10.59 -16.03
CA ASN A 187 6.81 11.18 -16.76
C ASN A 187 8.16 11.07 -16.04
N VAL A 188 8.23 10.36 -14.90
CA VAL A 188 9.49 10.13 -14.17
C VAL A 188 10.18 8.89 -14.72
N THR A 189 11.34 9.00 -15.37
CA THR A 189 11.99 7.81 -15.95
C THR A 189 12.58 6.89 -14.88
N ILE A 190 13.25 7.48 -13.88
CA ILE A 190 13.88 6.74 -12.79
C ILE A 190 13.42 7.33 -11.46
N LEU A 191 12.77 6.51 -10.63
CA LEU A 191 12.43 6.90 -9.27
C LEU A 191 13.62 6.57 -8.34
N ASN A 192 14.34 7.61 -7.92
CA ASN A 192 15.47 7.47 -7.02
C ASN A 192 15.08 7.83 -5.58
N VAL A 193 14.87 6.80 -4.75
CA VAL A 193 14.47 6.93 -3.35
C VAL A 193 15.70 6.79 -2.46
N ARG A 194 16.38 7.92 -2.19
CA ARG A 194 17.48 7.99 -1.22
C ARG A 194 17.05 8.73 0.04
N VAL A 195 16.49 8.00 1.01
CA VAL A 195 15.89 8.57 2.22
C VAL A 195 16.27 7.74 3.44
N SER A 196 17.18 8.25 4.27
CA SER A 196 17.75 7.51 5.40
C SER A 196 16.80 7.33 6.59
N SER A 197 15.80 8.20 6.73
CA SER A 197 14.77 8.13 7.77
C SER A 197 13.62 7.17 7.45
N LEU A 198 13.52 6.70 6.20
CA LEU A 198 12.37 5.98 5.69
C LEU A 198 12.26 4.59 6.33
N LYS A 199 11.08 4.28 6.89
CA LYS A 199 10.74 3.01 7.53
C LYS A 199 9.84 2.15 6.66
N CYS A 200 8.91 2.76 5.94
CA CYS A 200 7.98 2.06 5.06
C CYS A 200 7.99 2.66 3.66
N PHE A 201 8.17 1.82 2.65
CA PHE A 201 8.10 2.23 1.25
C PHE A 201 7.12 1.35 0.49
N LYS A 202 6.15 1.98 -0.16
CA LYS A 202 5.19 1.30 -1.03
C LYS A 202 5.22 1.90 -2.42
N ILE A 203 5.43 1.08 -3.42
CA ILE A 203 5.36 1.47 -4.82
C ILE A 203 4.42 0.57 -5.60
N THR A 204 3.56 1.20 -6.39
CA THR A 204 2.74 0.51 -7.39
C THR A 204 2.97 1.17 -8.74
N ASN A 205 3.49 0.41 -9.69
CA ASN A 205 3.76 0.89 -11.04
C ASN A 205 2.91 0.14 -12.09
N MET A 206 2.13 0.91 -12.84
CA MET A 206 1.26 0.43 -13.92
C MET A 206 1.78 0.81 -15.31
N ASP A 207 2.91 1.51 -15.40
CA ASP A 207 3.43 2.10 -16.64
C ASP A 207 4.72 1.39 -17.13
N VAL A 208 5.04 1.54 -18.42
CA VAL A 208 6.15 0.85 -19.12
C VAL A 208 7.46 1.64 -19.07
N ASP A 209 8.60 0.95 -19.10
CA ASP A 209 9.93 1.53 -19.32
C ASP A 209 10.45 2.43 -18.16
N PHE A 210 10.35 1.92 -16.93
CA PHE A 210 10.75 2.66 -15.73
C PHE A 210 11.71 1.91 -14.82
N GLY A 211 12.64 2.66 -14.23
CA GLY A 211 13.60 2.19 -13.23
C GLY A 211 13.27 2.67 -11.82
N VAL A 212 13.58 1.85 -10.81
CA VAL A 212 13.50 2.23 -9.39
C VAL A 212 14.83 1.95 -8.72
N VAL A 213 15.33 2.93 -7.97
CA VAL A 213 16.55 2.83 -7.17
C VAL A 213 16.20 3.15 -5.73
N ILE A 214 16.53 2.25 -4.81
CA ILE A 214 16.19 2.36 -3.39
C ILE A 214 17.47 2.35 -2.55
N ASP A 215 17.66 3.43 -1.80
CA ASP A 215 18.67 3.59 -0.76
C ASP A 215 18.04 4.17 0.52
N ALA A 216 17.49 3.28 1.35
CA ALA A 216 16.80 3.60 2.60
C ALA A 216 17.27 2.68 3.74
N PRO A 217 18.43 2.92 4.37
CA PRO A 217 19.03 2.02 5.37
C PRO A 217 18.22 1.80 6.65
N SER A 218 17.14 2.58 6.87
CA SER A 218 16.21 2.40 8.00
C SER A 218 14.92 1.67 7.63
N LEU A 219 14.83 1.15 6.40
CA LEU A 219 13.60 0.55 5.90
C LEU A 219 13.27 -0.76 6.64
N GLU A 220 12.05 -0.83 7.17
CA GLU A 220 11.49 -1.96 7.91
C GLU A 220 10.40 -2.68 7.10
N CYS A 221 9.69 -1.95 6.23
CA CYS A 221 8.59 -2.45 5.40
C CYS A 221 8.75 -2.02 3.95
N LEU A 222 8.69 -2.99 3.03
CA LEU A 222 8.81 -2.78 1.59
C LEU A 222 7.62 -3.42 0.87
N ASP A 223 6.92 -2.67 0.02
CA ASP A 223 5.84 -3.19 -0.82
C ASP A 223 6.05 -2.71 -2.26
N ILE A 224 6.34 -3.64 -3.17
CA ILE A 224 6.63 -3.35 -4.57
C ILE A 224 5.64 -4.13 -5.44
N VAL A 225 4.86 -3.41 -6.23
CA VAL A 225 3.97 -3.96 -7.25
C VAL A 225 4.32 -3.36 -8.60
N GLU A 226 5.02 -4.11 -9.46
CA GLU A 226 5.54 -3.66 -10.75
C GLU A 226 5.34 -4.71 -11.85
N TYR A 227 4.55 -4.37 -12.86
CA TYR A 227 4.23 -5.32 -13.95
C TYR A 227 5.02 -5.08 -15.25
N ARG A 228 5.75 -3.95 -15.35
CA ARG A 228 6.36 -3.48 -16.62
C ARG A 228 7.64 -2.65 -16.44
N SER A 229 8.30 -2.77 -15.29
CA SER A 229 9.57 -2.08 -15.01
C SER A 229 10.73 -2.67 -15.81
N GLU A 230 11.67 -1.82 -16.23
CA GLU A 230 12.97 -2.27 -16.76
C GLU A 230 13.85 -2.86 -15.66
N PHE A 231 13.94 -2.17 -14.52
CA PHE A 231 14.77 -2.57 -13.40
C PHE A 231 14.30 -2.00 -12.04
N CYS A 232 14.60 -2.75 -10.97
CA CYS A 232 14.43 -2.33 -9.59
C CYS A 232 15.69 -2.73 -8.81
N VAL A 233 16.45 -1.73 -8.34
CA VAL A 233 17.76 -1.91 -7.70
C VAL A 233 17.71 -1.38 -6.27
N ILE A 234 18.25 -2.18 -5.36
CA ILE A 234 18.56 -1.76 -3.99
C ILE A 234 20.08 -1.60 -3.90
N GLU A 235 20.57 -0.38 -3.63
CA GLU A 235 22.00 -0.03 -3.74
C GLU A 235 22.83 -0.42 -2.49
N ASN A 236 22.19 -0.74 -1.36
CA ASN A 236 22.84 -1.12 -0.10
C ASN A 236 22.12 -2.29 0.58
N SER A 237 22.79 -3.01 1.48
CA SER A 237 22.17 -4.11 2.22
C SER A 237 21.09 -3.59 3.18
N MET A 238 19.83 -3.87 2.86
CA MET A 238 18.66 -3.43 3.65
C MET A 238 18.36 -4.42 4.77
N THR A 239 19.30 -4.55 5.70
CA THR A 239 19.28 -5.55 6.78
C THR A 239 18.14 -5.38 7.79
N LYS A 240 17.47 -4.22 7.80
CA LYS A 240 16.37 -3.92 8.73
C LYS A 240 14.99 -4.26 8.18
N ILE A 241 14.86 -4.67 6.92
CA ILE A 241 13.54 -5.00 6.36
C ILE A 241 13.05 -6.25 7.06
N VAL A 242 11.95 -6.09 7.80
CA VAL A 242 11.25 -7.17 8.51
C VAL A 242 10.16 -7.75 7.62
N GLU A 243 9.51 -6.90 6.84
CA GLU A 243 8.37 -7.26 5.99
C GLU A 243 8.56 -6.78 4.56
N ALA A 244 8.42 -7.70 3.60
CA ALA A 244 8.49 -7.40 2.18
C ALA A 244 7.33 -8.02 1.42
N SER A 245 6.74 -7.25 0.51
CA SER A 245 5.77 -7.69 -0.49
C SER A 245 6.35 -7.37 -1.86
N VAL A 246 6.55 -8.41 -2.68
CA VAL A 246 7.22 -8.31 -3.97
C VAL A 246 6.33 -8.95 -5.03
N CYS A 247 5.69 -8.11 -5.83
CA CYS A 247 4.91 -8.47 -7.00
C CYS A 247 5.56 -7.88 -8.25
N ILE A 248 6.56 -8.54 -8.85
CA ILE A 248 7.42 -7.93 -9.87
C ILE A 248 7.68 -8.86 -11.06
N SER A 249 7.66 -8.30 -12.28
CA SER A 249 7.97 -9.00 -13.53
C SER A 249 9.30 -8.60 -14.20
N CYS A 250 10.18 -7.85 -13.52
CA CYS A 250 11.42 -7.33 -14.10
C CYS A 250 12.57 -8.35 -14.11
N ALA A 251 13.55 -8.14 -15.00
CA ALA A 251 14.67 -9.05 -15.22
C ALA A 251 15.64 -9.19 -14.02
N GLN A 252 15.63 -8.22 -13.09
CA GLN A 252 16.58 -8.13 -11.97
C GLN A 252 16.04 -8.67 -10.64
N THR A 253 14.96 -9.46 -10.68
CA THR A 253 14.31 -10.02 -9.49
C THR A 253 15.28 -10.75 -8.55
N GLN A 254 16.33 -11.41 -9.09
CA GLN A 254 17.37 -12.07 -8.29
C GLN A 254 18.11 -11.10 -7.37
N GLN A 255 18.56 -9.96 -7.90
CA GLN A 255 19.32 -8.97 -7.11
C GLN A 255 18.45 -8.36 -6.02
N LEU A 256 17.18 -8.10 -6.33
CA LEU A 256 16.22 -7.59 -5.36
C LEU A 256 16.01 -8.59 -4.21
N LEU A 257 15.69 -9.85 -4.53
CA LEU A 257 15.45 -10.90 -3.55
C LEU A 257 16.69 -11.15 -2.68
N GLY A 258 17.90 -11.14 -3.27
CA GLY A 258 19.14 -11.25 -2.50
C GLY A 258 19.35 -10.09 -1.52
N SER A 259 18.92 -8.89 -1.90
CA SER A 259 19.03 -7.66 -1.07
C SER A 259 18.06 -7.63 0.12
N ILE A 260 17.00 -8.44 0.09
CA ILE A 260 15.99 -8.56 1.15
C ILE A 260 16.03 -9.92 1.87
N SER A 261 17.17 -10.61 1.84
CA SER A 261 17.33 -11.95 2.43
C SER A 261 17.10 -12.03 3.95
N SER A 262 17.16 -10.90 4.66
CA SER A 262 16.96 -10.81 6.12
C SER A 262 15.50 -10.72 6.58
N VAL A 263 14.52 -10.74 5.67
CA VAL A 263 13.10 -10.58 6.00
C VAL A 263 12.55 -11.70 6.88
N GLU A 264 11.62 -11.34 7.76
CA GLU A 264 10.86 -12.30 8.59
C GLU A 264 9.53 -12.68 7.94
N ARG A 265 8.94 -11.75 7.18
CA ARG A 265 7.65 -11.90 6.50
C ARG A 265 7.80 -11.51 5.04
N LEU A 266 7.47 -12.44 4.15
CA LEU A 266 7.62 -12.24 2.72
C LEU A 266 6.35 -12.64 1.97
N TYR A 267 5.85 -11.74 1.13
CA TYR A 267 4.87 -12.03 0.08
C TYR A 267 5.56 -12.01 -1.28
N LEU A 268 5.38 -13.06 -2.08
CA LEU A 268 5.93 -13.18 -3.43
C LEU A 268 4.86 -13.44 -4.48
N CYS A 269 4.92 -12.68 -5.56
CA CYS A 269 4.17 -12.90 -6.79
C CYS A 269 5.04 -12.52 -7.99
N ILE A 270 5.70 -13.47 -8.63
CA ILE A 270 6.71 -13.16 -9.67
C ILE A 270 6.24 -13.70 -11.03
N PRO A 271 5.78 -12.81 -11.93
CA PRO A 271 5.40 -13.19 -13.28
C PRO A 271 6.61 -13.50 -14.17
N SER A 272 6.58 -14.65 -14.83
CA SER A 272 7.32 -14.92 -16.09
C SER A 272 8.86 -14.96 -16.11
N ALA A 273 9.60 -14.88 -15.01
CA ALA A 273 11.07 -14.98 -15.08
C ALA A 273 11.56 -16.42 -14.81
N LYS A 274 11.88 -17.17 -15.87
CA LYS A 274 12.79 -18.32 -15.77
C LYS A 274 14.07 -17.82 -15.08
N ASN A 275 14.46 -18.44 -13.96
CA ASN A 275 15.59 -18.03 -13.11
C ASN A 275 15.36 -16.76 -12.27
N ALA A 276 14.13 -16.39 -11.91
CA ALA A 276 13.88 -15.20 -11.08
C ALA A 276 14.48 -15.25 -9.66
N TYR A 277 14.73 -16.46 -9.17
CA TYR A 277 15.16 -16.68 -7.79
C TYR A 277 16.69 -16.60 -7.66
N PRO A 278 17.24 -15.89 -6.66
CA PRO A 278 18.67 -15.72 -6.50
C PRO A 278 19.36 -17.04 -6.15
N VAL A 279 20.42 -17.37 -6.88
CA VAL A 279 21.26 -18.52 -6.56
C VAL A 279 22.08 -18.22 -5.31
N GLY A 280 21.98 -19.05 -4.28
CA GLY A 280 22.81 -18.98 -3.07
C GLY A 280 22.38 -17.96 -2.02
N SER A 281 21.22 -17.30 -2.18
CA SER A 281 20.65 -16.49 -1.11
C SER A 281 19.87 -17.38 -0.14
N VAL A 282 20.11 -17.21 1.16
CA VAL A 282 19.42 -17.93 2.23
C VAL A 282 18.59 -16.95 3.03
N PHE A 283 17.30 -17.25 3.16
CA PHE A 283 16.34 -16.52 3.96
C PHE A 283 16.35 -17.04 5.40
N ASP A 284 17.48 -16.83 6.09
CA ASP A 284 17.75 -17.38 7.43
C ASP A 284 16.82 -16.86 8.54
N CYS A 285 16.11 -15.77 8.29
CA CYS A 285 15.17 -15.14 9.23
C CYS A 285 13.71 -15.34 8.83
N LEU A 286 13.42 -15.92 7.66
CA LEU A 286 12.06 -16.00 7.16
C LEU A 286 11.21 -16.96 8.00
N GLU A 287 10.21 -16.42 8.68
CA GLU A 287 9.26 -17.18 9.48
C GLU A 287 7.91 -17.34 8.79
N ARG A 288 7.52 -16.39 7.93
CA ARG A 288 6.22 -16.41 7.24
C ARG A 288 6.36 -16.10 5.76
N LEU A 289 5.94 -17.05 4.93
CA LEU A 289 5.91 -16.91 3.48
C LEU A 289 4.46 -16.91 3.00
N THR A 290 4.10 -15.91 2.20
CA THR A 290 2.90 -15.92 1.36
C THR A 290 3.32 -15.97 -0.11
N LEU A 291 2.79 -16.91 -0.88
CA LEU A 291 3.13 -17.10 -2.28
C LEU A 291 1.87 -17.02 -3.16
N CYS A 292 1.89 -16.18 -4.20
CA CYS A 292 0.84 -16.16 -5.21
C CYS A 292 0.97 -17.36 -6.15
N THR A 293 -0.12 -18.11 -6.33
CA THR A 293 -0.22 -19.27 -7.23
C THR A 293 -0.73 -18.89 -8.63
N CYS A 294 -0.72 -17.59 -8.95
CA CYS A 294 -1.31 -17.03 -10.16
C CYS A 294 -0.46 -17.21 -11.43
N GLU A 295 0.82 -17.60 -11.29
CA GLU A 295 1.81 -17.63 -12.38
C GLU A 295 2.35 -19.03 -12.61
N THR A 296 2.73 -19.39 -13.83
CA THR A 296 3.10 -20.78 -14.19
C THR A 296 4.36 -21.32 -13.51
N VAL A 297 5.26 -20.48 -13.04
CA VAL A 297 6.53 -20.89 -12.40
C VAL A 297 6.48 -20.92 -10.87
N TRP A 298 5.28 -20.79 -10.28
CA TRP A 298 5.12 -20.66 -8.82
C TRP A 298 5.64 -21.89 -8.04
N LEU A 299 5.57 -23.09 -8.63
CA LEU A 299 6.08 -24.33 -8.02
C LEU A 299 7.60 -24.34 -7.87
N ASP A 300 8.32 -23.93 -8.93
CA ASP A 300 9.79 -23.84 -8.88
C ASP A 300 10.23 -22.80 -7.85
N LEU A 301 9.52 -21.66 -7.81
CA LEU A 301 9.74 -20.60 -6.83
C LEU A 301 9.48 -21.10 -5.40
N LEU A 302 8.37 -21.80 -5.17
CA LEU A 302 8.06 -22.42 -3.87
C LEU A 302 9.23 -23.29 -3.41
N MET A 303 9.70 -24.20 -4.26
CA MET A 303 10.74 -25.15 -3.88
C MET A 303 12.08 -24.48 -3.58
N CYS A 304 12.44 -23.44 -4.34
CA CYS A 304 13.62 -22.63 -4.04
C CYS A 304 13.50 -21.95 -2.67
N VAL A 305 12.39 -21.24 -2.41
CA VAL A 305 12.21 -20.51 -1.14
C VAL A 305 12.18 -21.49 0.04
N LEU A 306 11.48 -22.62 -0.06
CA LEU A 306 11.41 -23.61 1.01
C LEU A 306 12.79 -24.17 1.36
N ARG A 307 13.63 -24.47 0.36
CA ARG A 307 14.99 -24.96 0.57
C ARG A 307 15.85 -23.94 1.31
N ASP A 308 15.66 -22.67 0.99
CA ASP A 308 16.53 -21.60 1.46
C ASP A 308 15.93 -20.88 2.70
N SER A 309 14.87 -21.41 3.32
CA SER A 309 14.18 -20.81 4.47
C SER A 309 14.07 -21.77 5.66
N PRO A 310 15.17 -22.11 6.35
CA PRO A 310 15.19 -23.17 7.37
C PRO A 310 14.27 -22.90 8.58
N LYS A 311 14.01 -21.63 8.91
CA LYS A 311 13.18 -21.22 10.05
C LYS A 311 11.70 -21.01 9.71
N LEU A 312 11.26 -21.35 8.50
CA LEU A 312 9.89 -21.08 8.06
C LEU A 312 8.85 -21.79 8.94
N ARG A 313 7.95 -21.02 9.56
CA ARG A 313 6.89 -21.53 10.45
C ARG A 313 5.51 -21.48 9.82
N ALA A 314 5.25 -20.51 8.95
CA ALA A 314 3.96 -20.34 8.31
C ALA A 314 4.11 -20.21 6.79
N LEU A 315 3.35 -21.04 6.08
CA LEU A 315 3.25 -21.01 4.62
C LEU A 315 1.81 -20.70 4.22
N LYS A 316 1.63 -19.71 3.35
CA LYS A 316 0.34 -19.29 2.83
C LYS A 316 0.36 -19.27 1.31
N PHE A 317 -0.64 -19.88 0.69
CA PHE A 317 -0.89 -19.80 -0.74
C PHE A 317 -2.12 -18.91 -0.99
N VAL A 318 -2.00 -18.00 -1.95
CA VAL A 318 -3.10 -17.12 -2.37
C VAL A 318 -3.16 -17.04 -3.89
N GLN A 319 -4.34 -16.72 -4.41
CA GLN A 319 -4.51 -16.37 -5.82
C GLN A 319 -5.10 -14.96 -5.92
N ASP A 320 -4.22 -13.95 -5.91
CA ASP A 320 -4.62 -12.54 -5.91
C ASP A 320 -4.85 -11.98 -7.33
N HIS A 321 -4.26 -12.60 -8.34
CA HIS A 321 -4.42 -12.23 -9.74
C HIS A 321 -5.18 -13.31 -10.52
N ASP A 322 -5.85 -12.89 -11.60
CA ASP A 322 -6.45 -13.83 -12.55
C ASP A 322 -5.35 -14.66 -13.23
N LEU A 323 -5.65 -15.94 -13.47
CA LEU A 323 -4.75 -16.79 -14.24
C LEU A 323 -4.65 -16.26 -15.66
N ARG A 324 -3.45 -16.30 -16.23
CA ARG A 324 -3.24 -15.94 -17.63
C ARG A 324 -4.07 -16.86 -18.52
N PRO A 325 -4.92 -16.30 -19.40
CA PRO A 325 -5.71 -17.12 -20.30
C PRO A 325 -4.76 -17.89 -21.24
N HIS A 326 -5.04 -19.18 -21.43
CA HIS A 326 -4.32 -20.11 -22.32
C HIS A 326 -2.94 -20.61 -21.85
N GLU A 327 -2.47 -20.23 -20.66
CA GLU A 327 -1.30 -20.89 -20.07
C GLU A 327 -1.74 -22.13 -19.25
N PRO A 328 -1.15 -23.32 -19.47
CA PRO A 328 -1.46 -24.48 -18.66
C PRO A 328 -1.00 -24.27 -17.22
N ARG A 329 -1.78 -24.75 -16.24
CA ARG A 329 -1.32 -24.88 -14.86
C ARG A 329 -0.01 -25.70 -14.85
N PRO A 330 0.94 -25.38 -13.95
CA PRO A 330 2.16 -26.16 -13.88
C PRO A 330 1.89 -27.57 -13.37
N SER A 331 2.60 -28.54 -13.93
CA SER A 331 2.63 -29.90 -13.41
C SER A 331 3.50 -29.97 -12.16
N TRP A 332 3.00 -30.59 -11.10
CA TRP A 332 3.82 -30.91 -9.95
C TRP A 332 4.87 -31.97 -10.32
N ASN A 333 6.12 -31.67 -9.99
CA ASN A 333 7.22 -32.62 -10.07
C ASN A 333 7.77 -32.77 -8.66
N GLU A 334 7.54 -33.93 -8.05
CA GLU A 334 7.95 -34.14 -6.67
C GLU A 334 9.48 -33.97 -6.53
N PRO A 335 9.96 -33.13 -5.58
CA PRO A 335 11.39 -32.89 -5.41
C PRO A 335 12.10 -34.13 -4.85
N ILE A 336 13.33 -34.36 -5.30
CA ILE A 336 14.17 -35.48 -4.83
C ILE A 336 14.50 -35.35 -3.34
N ALA A 337 14.69 -34.12 -2.87
CA ALA A 337 15.01 -33.80 -1.48
C ALA A 337 13.90 -32.97 -0.85
N VAL A 338 13.50 -33.35 0.36
CA VAL A 338 12.50 -32.62 1.14
C VAL A 338 13.19 -31.42 1.81
N PRO A 339 12.67 -30.18 1.64
CA PRO A 339 13.20 -29.01 2.33
C PRO A 339 13.20 -29.18 3.85
N GLU A 340 14.29 -28.75 4.51
CA GLU A 340 14.47 -28.93 5.95
C GLU A 340 13.36 -28.27 6.77
N CYS A 341 12.85 -27.12 6.33
CA CYS A 341 11.78 -26.41 7.02
C CYS A 341 10.48 -27.22 7.14
N LEU A 342 10.15 -28.04 6.13
CA LEU A 342 8.99 -28.94 6.19
C LEU A 342 9.17 -30.02 7.27
N LEU A 343 10.42 -30.42 7.55
CA LEU A 343 10.75 -31.47 8.49
C LEU A 343 10.96 -30.99 9.93
N THR A 344 11.19 -29.69 10.15
CA THR A 344 11.72 -29.19 11.43
C THR A 344 11.02 -27.96 11.99
N SER A 345 10.39 -27.12 11.16
CA SER A 345 9.93 -25.80 11.61
C SER A 345 8.53 -25.41 11.14
N LEU A 346 8.02 -25.95 10.02
CA LEU A 346 6.73 -25.55 9.48
C LEU A 346 5.58 -25.99 10.41
N GLU A 347 4.84 -25.01 10.92
CA GLU A 347 3.74 -25.20 11.87
C GLU A 347 2.36 -24.97 11.24
N THR A 348 2.24 -24.06 10.28
CA THR A 348 0.94 -23.74 9.68
C THR A 348 0.99 -23.67 8.15
N LEU A 349 -0.02 -24.27 7.52
CA LEU A 349 -0.31 -24.12 6.09
C LEU A 349 -1.68 -23.45 5.93
N GLU A 350 -1.74 -22.38 5.16
CA GLU A 350 -2.99 -21.75 4.73
C GLU A 350 -3.09 -21.74 3.21
N TRP A 351 -4.20 -22.20 2.64
CA TRP A 351 -4.46 -22.12 1.20
C TRP A 351 -5.75 -21.34 0.97
N VAL A 352 -5.66 -20.23 0.26
CA VAL A 352 -6.79 -19.36 -0.05
C VAL A 352 -7.19 -19.52 -1.51
N LYS A 353 -8.50 -19.65 -1.77
CA LYS A 353 -9.07 -19.90 -3.11
C LYS A 353 -8.57 -21.22 -3.74
N TYR A 354 -8.53 -22.29 -2.96
CA TYR A 354 -8.24 -23.65 -3.42
C TYR A 354 -9.28 -24.13 -4.45
N GLU A 355 -8.82 -24.64 -5.58
CA GLU A 355 -9.66 -25.15 -6.67
C GLU A 355 -9.72 -26.68 -6.70
N GLY A 356 -8.80 -27.38 -6.02
CA GLY A 356 -8.76 -28.83 -6.00
C GLY A 356 -8.32 -29.42 -7.34
N THR A 357 -7.44 -28.71 -8.06
CA THR A 357 -6.74 -29.26 -9.22
C THR A 357 -5.71 -30.30 -8.78
N GLU A 358 -5.29 -31.18 -9.70
CA GLU A 358 -4.37 -32.27 -9.36
C GLU A 358 -3.05 -31.75 -8.79
N GLU A 359 -2.47 -30.68 -9.36
CA GLU A 359 -1.24 -30.09 -8.84
C GLU A 359 -1.42 -29.51 -7.42
N GLU A 360 -2.58 -28.92 -7.12
CA GLU A 360 -2.87 -28.38 -5.79
C GLU A 360 -3.02 -29.50 -4.76
N LYS A 361 -3.69 -30.61 -5.14
CA LYS A 361 -3.79 -31.81 -4.31
C LYS A 361 -2.42 -32.40 -4.01
N GLU A 362 -1.56 -32.53 -5.02
CA GLU A 362 -0.22 -33.09 -4.88
C GLU A 362 0.68 -32.24 -3.97
N VAL A 363 0.64 -30.91 -4.10
CA VAL A 363 1.38 -30.00 -3.21
C VAL A 363 0.92 -30.15 -1.76
N VAL A 364 -0.40 -30.16 -1.52
CA VAL A 364 -0.95 -30.34 -0.16
C VAL A 364 -0.56 -31.70 0.40
N ALA A 365 -0.70 -32.77 -0.38
CA ALA A 365 -0.32 -34.12 0.03
C ALA A 365 1.18 -34.21 0.38
N PHE A 366 2.04 -33.59 -0.43
CA PHE A 366 3.48 -33.53 -0.19
C PHE A 366 3.81 -32.81 1.13
N ILE A 367 3.20 -31.65 1.39
CA ILE A 367 3.44 -30.90 2.63
C ILE A 367 2.90 -31.68 3.84
N LEU A 368 1.71 -32.27 3.77
CA LEU A 368 1.12 -33.06 4.87
C LEU A 368 1.95 -34.31 5.20
N ARG A 369 2.47 -34.99 4.15
CA ARG A 369 3.30 -36.20 4.30
C ARG A 369 4.67 -35.90 4.91
N ASN A 370 5.20 -34.69 4.75
CA ASN A 370 6.53 -34.33 5.23
C ASN A 370 6.51 -33.44 6.49
N GLY A 371 5.44 -32.67 6.70
CA GLY A 371 5.21 -31.74 7.80
C GLY A 371 5.13 -32.40 9.17
N SER A 372 6.27 -32.67 9.80
CA SER A 372 6.35 -33.32 11.13
C SER A 372 5.92 -32.39 12.28
N CYS A 373 6.15 -31.08 12.13
CA CYS A 373 5.82 -30.04 13.11
C CYS A 373 4.48 -29.34 12.84
N LEU A 374 3.78 -29.75 11.77
CA LEU A 374 2.58 -29.09 11.29
C LEU A 374 1.45 -29.20 12.33
N LYS A 375 0.92 -28.07 12.78
CA LYS A 375 -0.13 -27.98 13.80
C LYS A 375 -1.49 -27.71 13.16
N LYS A 376 -1.53 -26.87 12.12
CA LYS A 376 -2.79 -26.43 11.51
C LYS A 376 -2.66 -26.28 10.00
N VAL A 377 -3.65 -26.82 9.29
CA VAL A 377 -3.84 -26.64 7.85
C VAL A 377 -5.21 -26.02 7.65
N THR A 378 -5.27 -24.87 6.98
CA THR A 378 -6.52 -24.17 6.68
C THR A 378 -6.67 -24.03 5.18
N ILE A 379 -7.73 -24.58 4.60
CA ILE A 379 -7.98 -24.50 3.16
C ILE A 379 -9.32 -23.79 2.96
N SER A 380 -9.35 -22.70 2.18
CA SER A 380 -10.59 -22.05 1.77
C SER A 380 -10.82 -22.24 0.28
N SER A 381 -11.99 -22.76 -0.09
CA SER A 381 -12.29 -23.05 -1.50
C SER A 381 -12.65 -21.80 -2.28
N LYS A 382 -12.23 -21.72 -3.54
CA LYS A 382 -12.70 -20.71 -4.50
C LYS A 382 -14.14 -20.97 -4.96
N SER A 383 -14.54 -22.25 -4.97
CA SER A 383 -15.87 -22.66 -5.42
C SER A 383 -16.94 -22.23 -4.43
N THR A 384 -18.09 -21.79 -4.93
CA THR A 384 -19.31 -21.58 -4.13
C THR A 384 -20.22 -22.81 -4.08
N ASP A 385 -19.94 -23.82 -4.90
CA ASP A 385 -20.68 -25.08 -4.98
C ASP A 385 -20.36 -25.98 -3.77
N LEU A 386 -21.41 -26.32 -3.00
CA LEU A 386 -21.32 -27.13 -1.78
C LEU A 386 -20.89 -28.57 -2.05
N ASP A 387 -21.32 -29.17 -3.17
CA ASP A 387 -21.00 -30.56 -3.47
C ASP A 387 -19.51 -30.69 -3.82
N LYS A 388 -19.01 -29.75 -4.63
CA LYS A 388 -17.56 -29.65 -4.92
C LYS A 388 -16.73 -29.38 -3.67
N LYS A 389 -17.20 -28.48 -2.79
CA LYS A 389 -16.54 -28.22 -1.50
C LYS A 389 -16.47 -29.49 -0.64
N LEU A 390 -17.56 -30.25 -0.58
CA LEU A 390 -17.63 -31.50 0.18
C LEU A 390 -16.70 -32.57 -0.41
N GLU A 391 -16.61 -32.66 -1.73
CA GLU A 391 -15.69 -33.56 -2.43
C GLU A 391 -14.23 -33.22 -2.11
N MET A 392 -13.83 -31.95 -2.26
CA MET A 392 -12.49 -31.48 -1.88
C MET A 392 -12.17 -31.80 -0.41
N LEU A 393 -13.11 -31.54 0.51
CA LEU A 393 -12.93 -31.84 1.92
C LEU A 393 -12.71 -33.34 2.17
N LYS A 394 -13.48 -34.21 1.51
CA LYS A 394 -13.33 -35.67 1.63
C LYS A 394 -11.94 -36.10 1.15
N GLU A 395 -11.52 -35.65 -0.03
CA GLU A 395 -10.19 -35.97 -0.58
C GLU A 395 -9.07 -35.51 0.37
N LEU A 396 -9.13 -34.27 0.84
CA LEU A 396 -8.14 -33.71 1.77
C LEU A 396 -8.10 -34.45 3.11
N SER A 397 -9.25 -34.93 3.60
CA SER A 397 -9.35 -35.68 4.85
C SER A 397 -8.71 -37.07 4.79
N LEU A 398 -8.61 -37.66 3.59
CA LEU A 398 -8.00 -38.96 3.34
C LEU A 398 -6.47 -38.88 3.22
N LEU A 399 -5.90 -37.68 3.09
CA LEU A 399 -4.45 -37.50 2.96
C LEU A 399 -3.73 -37.90 4.25
N PHE A 400 -2.62 -38.62 4.07
CA PHE A 400 -1.74 -38.99 5.18
C PHE A 400 -1.09 -37.74 5.78
N ARG A 401 -1.11 -37.65 7.12
CA ARG A 401 -0.51 -36.56 7.89
C ARG A 401 0.61 -37.12 8.75
N ARG A 402 1.82 -36.60 8.57
CA ARG A 402 2.98 -37.02 9.37
C ARG A 402 2.88 -36.54 10.82
N SER A 403 2.40 -35.30 11.01
CA SER A 403 2.13 -34.76 12.34
C SER A 403 0.80 -35.27 12.90
N PRO A 404 0.78 -35.97 14.04
CA PRO A 404 -0.46 -36.46 14.66
C PRO A 404 -1.30 -35.33 15.26
N THR A 405 -0.69 -34.18 15.55
CA THR A 405 -1.37 -33.00 16.10
C THR A 405 -1.95 -32.09 15.02
N CYS A 406 -1.70 -32.38 13.74
CA CYS A 406 -2.13 -31.53 12.63
C CYS A 406 -3.65 -31.53 12.46
N GLN A 407 -4.27 -30.39 12.74
CA GLN A 407 -5.69 -30.15 12.52
C GLN A 407 -5.92 -29.61 11.10
N LEU A 408 -6.90 -30.17 10.40
CA LEU A 408 -7.37 -29.69 9.11
C LEU A 408 -8.67 -28.91 9.30
N ALA A 409 -8.69 -27.65 8.85
CA ALA A 409 -9.86 -26.79 8.79
C ALA A 409 -10.14 -26.44 7.32
N PHE A 410 -11.43 -26.48 6.94
CA PHE A 410 -11.86 -26.18 5.58
C PHE A 410 -13.02 -25.18 5.61
N ASN A 411 -12.90 -24.10 4.83
CA ASN A 411 -13.83 -22.96 4.81
C ASN A 411 -14.43 -22.71 3.41
#